data_AF-A1AYP2-F1
#
_entry.id   AF-A1AYP2-F1
#
_cell.length_a   1.000
_cell.length_b   1.000
_cell.length_c   1.000
_cell.angle_alpha   90.00
_cell.angle_beta   90.00
_cell.angle_gamma   90.00
#
_symmetry.space_group_name_H-M   'P 1'
#
loop_
_entity.id
_entity.type
_entity.pdbx_description
1 polymer ?
#
loop_
_entity_poly.entity_id
_entity_poly.type
_entity_poly.pdbx_seq_one_letter_code
_entity_poly.pdbx_strand_id
1 'polypeptide(L)'
;MKTLPAGMQAHLDEGTTTLCWCWKITRNDGVVLGFTDHDNPLNFSGVEFEPESGFAASEIRAGSELNVDSQDAEGVLSSGRITEADIIDGRYDNAAVEVWRVNWSAPAQRVLMRRGAIGEVRRGQVAFNAEMRSLAHMLDQASGRTYQYACDAALGDARCKVALSAPEFNGAGAVTSVLRDRGFNASGLGAFAGGWFDHGVLTWTSGPNAGRQAEVTLHGKSGSAVSLSLLEAPVYAIATGHAFTIVAGCDKQHATCFQKFSNIVNFRGFPDIPGQDTVLRYARKSGLNDGQPL
;
A
#
# COMPACT_ATOMS: atom_id res chain seq x y z
N MET A 1 -8.56 14.32 -29.00
CA MET A 1 -8.96 13.33 -30.02
C MET A 1 -7.88 12.25 -30.08
N LYS A 2 -8.23 10.96 -30.03
CA LYS A 2 -7.23 9.87 -30.03
C LYS A 2 -6.83 9.53 -31.47
N THR A 3 -5.53 9.32 -31.70
CA THR A 3 -5.03 8.82 -32.99
C THR A 3 -5.20 7.31 -33.04
N LEU A 4 -6.04 6.83 -33.97
CA LEU A 4 -6.28 5.39 -34.16
C LEU A 4 -5.26 4.81 -35.15
N PRO A 5 -4.78 3.57 -34.94
CA PRO A 5 -4.03 2.87 -35.97
C PRO A 5 -4.84 2.75 -37.26
N ALA A 6 -4.18 2.88 -38.43
CA ALA A 6 -4.87 2.91 -39.72
C ALA A 6 -5.82 1.72 -39.94
N GLY A 7 -5.38 0.51 -39.58
CA GLY A 7 -6.23 -0.69 -39.68
C GLY A 7 -7.44 -0.67 -38.75
N MET A 8 -7.36 -0.01 -37.60
CA MET A 8 -8.49 0.13 -36.68
C MET A 8 -9.48 1.20 -37.17
N GLN A 9 -8.99 2.31 -37.74
CA GLN A 9 -9.85 3.34 -38.33
C GLN A 9 -10.63 2.75 -39.52
N ALA A 10 -9.96 2.06 -40.43
CA ALA A 10 -10.61 1.43 -41.59
C ALA A 10 -11.71 0.43 -41.17
N HIS A 11 -11.45 -0.37 -40.12
CA HIS A 11 -12.45 -1.30 -39.55
C HIS A 11 -13.66 -0.58 -38.96
N LEU A 12 -13.45 0.54 -38.28
CA LEU A 12 -14.55 1.34 -37.75
C LEU A 12 -15.40 1.97 -38.87
N ASP A 13 -14.76 2.40 -39.95
CA ASP A 13 -15.43 3.02 -41.10
C ASP A 13 -16.28 2.01 -41.90
N GLU A 14 -15.99 0.70 -41.82
CA GLU A 14 -16.78 -0.38 -42.45
C GLU A 14 -18.17 -0.56 -41.81
N GLY A 15 -18.35 -0.13 -40.57
CA GLY A 15 -19.64 -0.17 -39.87
C GLY A 15 -20.04 -1.52 -39.28
N THR A 16 -19.33 -2.61 -39.57
CA THR A 16 -19.49 -3.92 -38.91
C THR A 16 -18.39 -4.12 -37.88
N THR A 17 -18.70 -4.03 -36.60
CA THR A 17 -17.66 -4.01 -35.56
C THR A 17 -17.49 -5.36 -34.86
N THR A 18 -16.39 -6.05 -35.11
CA THR A 18 -15.87 -7.18 -34.31
C THR A 18 -15.05 -6.67 -33.11
N LEU A 19 -15.61 -5.72 -32.35
CA LEU A 19 -14.88 -5.04 -31.28
C LEU A 19 -15.26 -5.58 -29.89
N CYS A 20 -14.25 -5.77 -29.05
CA CYS A 20 -14.36 -6.13 -27.65
C CYS A 20 -13.58 -5.13 -26.78
N TRP A 21 -13.84 -5.16 -25.48
CA TRP A 21 -13.07 -4.49 -24.46
C TRP A 21 -12.09 -5.47 -23.82
N CYS A 22 -10.88 -5.00 -23.56
CA CYS A 22 -9.87 -5.75 -22.83
C CYS A 22 -9.28 -4.90 -21.71
N TRP A 23 -9.18 -5.46 -20.51
CA TRP A 23 -8.61 -4.82 -19.33
C TRP A 23 -7.33 -5.52 -18.94
N LYS A 24 -6.28 -4.74 -18.70
CA LYS A 24 -5.03 -5.24 -18.15
C LYS A 24 -4.81 -4.59 -16.80
N ILE A 25 -4.69 -5.41 -15.75
CA ILE A 25 -4.36 -4.99 -14.39
C ILE A 25 -2.92 -5.42 -14.10
N THR A 26 -2.11 -4.50 -13.60
CA THR A 26 -0.74 -4.77 -13.14
C THR A 26 -0.64 -4.41 -11.66
N ARG A 27 -0.46 -5.42 -10.82
CA ARG A 27 -0.30 -5.27 -9.37
C ARG A 27 1.11 -4.79 -9.02
N ASN A 28 1.27 -4.25 -7.82
CA ASN A 28 2.55 -3.72 -7.34
C ASN A 28 3.61 -4.82 -7.14
N ASP A 29 3.20 -6.08 -6.99
CA ASP A 29 4.08 -7.25 -6.92
C ASP A 29 4.46 -7.83 -8.30
N GLY A 30 4.07 -7.16 -9.38
CA GLY A 30 4.42 -7.52 -10.75
C GLY A 30 3.50 -8.54 -11.41
N VAL A 31 2.48 -9.05 -10.70
CA VAL A 31 1.46 -9.92 -11.30
C VAL A 31 0.63 -9.11 -12.30
N VAL A 32 0.49 -9.66 -13.52
CA VAL A 32 -0.31 -9.08 -14.59
C VAL A 32 -1.51 -9.97 -14.87
N LEU A 33 -2.69 -9.36 -14.88
CA LEU A 33 -3.97 -10.02 -15.18
C LEU A 33 -4.59 -9.35 -16.41
N GLY A 34 -5.14 -10.17 -17.31
CA GLY A 34 -5.82 -9.71 -18.52
C GLY A 34 -7.22 -10.28 -18.57
N PHE A 35 -8.20 -9.43 -18.88
CA PHE A 35 -9.62 -9.80 -18.97
C PHE A 35 -10.23 -9.26 -20.25
N THR A 36 -11.21 -9.96 -20.81
CA THR A 36 -11.94 -9.52 -22.01
C THR A 36 -13.44 -9.78 -21.88
N ASP A 37 -14.26 -8.92 -22.49
CA ASP A 37 -15.71 -9.14 -22.64
C ASP A 37 -16.05 -10.01 -23.86
N HIS A 38 -15.03 -10.40 -24.63
CA HIS A 38 -15.13 -11.43 -25.66
C HIS A 38 -15.26 -12.81 -25.00
N ASP A 39 -15.94 -13.73 -25.69
CA ASP A 39 -16.19 -15.09 -25.24
C ASP A 39 -14.99 -16.04 -25.40
N ASN A 40 -13.98 -15.62 -26.17
CA ASN A 40 -12.75 -16.39 -26.38
C ASN A 40 -11.50 -15.62 -25.89
N PRO A 41 -10.48 -16.33 -25.39
CA PRO A 41 -9.27 -15.69 -24.91
C PRO A 41 -8.56 -14.94 -26.03
N LEU A 42 -8.05 -13.75 -25.71
CA LEU A 42 -7.29 -12.91 -26.62
C LEU A 42 -5.85 -12.75 -26.12
N ASN A 43 -4.90 -12.62 -27.03
CA ASN A 43 -3.50 -12.51 -26.68
C ASN A 43 -2.85 -11.33 -27.39
N PHE A 44 -2.31 -10.37 -26.62
CA PHE A 44 -1.52 -9.27 -27.17
C PHE A 44 -0.59 -8.66 -26.13
N SER A 45 0.53 -8.09 -26.59
CA SER A 45 1.54 -7.43 -25.74
C SER A 45 2.07 -8.32 -24.60
N GLY A 46 2.17 -9.64 -24.84
CA GLY A 46 2.65 -10.62 -23.86
C GLY A 46 1.67 -10.94 -22.74
N VAL A 47 0.41 -10.54 -22.86
CA VAL A 47 -0.65 -10.78 -21.88
C VAL A 47 -1.76 -11.59 -22.53
N GLU A 48 -2.19 -12.65 -21.84
CA GLU A 48 -3.43 -13.36 -22.13
C GLU A 48 -4.59 -12.66 -21.43
N PHE A 49 -5.62 -12.36 -22.20
CA PHE A 49 -6.87 -11.78 -21.76
C PHE A 49 -7.92 -12.88 -21.76
N GLU A 50 -8.34 -13.30 -20.57
CA GLU A 50 -9.29 -14.40 -20.44
C GLU A 50 -10.74 -13.91 -20.53
N PRO A 51 -11.65 -14.72 -21.09
CA PRO A 51 -13.08 -14.42 -21.08
C PRO A 51 -13.58 -14.44 -19.65
N GLU A 52 -13.98 -13.28 -19.13
CA GLU A 52 -14.57 -13.24 -17.80
C GLU A 52 -15.67 -12.19 -17.69
N SER A 53 -16.84 -12.66 -17.29
CA SER A 53 -18.10 -11.90 -17.26
C SER A 53 -18.17 -10.83 -16.17
N GLY A 54 -17.11 -10.68 -15.37
CA GLY A 54 -17.04 -9.69 -14.31
C GLY A 54 -16.89 -8.26 -14.83
N PHE A 55 -16.19 -8.05 -15.95
CA PHE A 55 -15.91 -6.72 -16.47
C PHE A 55 -17.06 -6.20 -17.34
N ALA A 56 -18.07 -5.63 -16.68
CA ALA A 56 -19.01 -4.73 -17.36
C ALA A 56 -18.45 -3.31 -17.30
N ALA A 57 -18.10 -2.73 -18.45
CA ALA A 57 -17.84 -1.29 -18.53
C ALA A 57 -19.12 -0.54 -18.17
N SER A 58 -19.21 0.01 -16.95
CA SER A 58 -20.19 1.06 -16.69
C SER A 58 -19.79 2.33 -17.46
N GLU A 59 -20.68 3.33 -17.45
CA GLU A 59 -20.53 4.56 -18.20
C GLU A 59 -19.13 5.20 -17.99
N ILE A 60 -18.31 5.20 -19.04
CA ILE A 60 -17.01 5.85 -19.03
C ILE A 60 -17.23 7.36 -19.26
N ARG A 61 -17.17 8.16 -18.19
CA ARG A 61 -17.22 9.62 -18.28
C ARG A 61 -15.81 10.19 -18.46
N ALA A 62 -15.65 11.14 -19.36
CA ALA A 62 -14.38 11.81 -19.63
C ALA A 62 -14.58 13.33 -19.66
N GLY A 63 -14.06 14.03 -18.65
CA GLY A 63 -13.92 15.48 -18.63
C GLY A 63 -12.52 15.95 -19.06
N SER A 64 -12.41 17.19 -19.57
CA SER A 64 -11.12 17.84 -19.85
C SER A 64 -10.49 18.49 -18.60
N GLU A 65 -11.15 18.35 -17.46
CA GLU A 65 -10.79 18.99 -16.21
C GLU A 65 -9.92 18.06 -15.35
N LEU A 66 -9.22 18.64 -14.37
CA LEU A 66 -8.37 17.91 -13.42
C LEU A 66 -9.17 17.36 -12.22
N ASN A 67 -10.50 17.48 -12.23
CA ASN A 67 -11.34 16.93 -11.18
C ASN A 67 -11.42 15.40 -11.31
N VAL A 68 -11.08 14.71 -10.21
CA VAL A 68 -11.08 13.25 -10.07
C VAL A 68 -12.46 12.66 -10.44
N ASP A 69 -13.54 13.25 -9.91
CA ASP A 69 -14.93 12.78 -10.10
C ASP A 69 -15.38 12.79 -11.57
N SER A 70 -14.76 13.64 -12.41
CA SER A 70 -15.13 13.78 -13.83
C SER A 70 -14.53 12.69 -14.73
N GLN A 71 -13.68 11.83 -14.17
CA GLN A 71 -12.91 10.84 -14.92
C GLN A 71 -12.94 9.43 -14.30
N ASP A 72 -13.68 9.20 -13.22
CA ASP A 72 -13.76 7.87 -12.62
C ASP A 72 -14.68 6.94 -13.41
N ALA A 73 -14.38 5.65 -13.36
CA ALA A 73 -15.21 4.59 -13.94
C ALA A 73 -15.40 3.50 -12.88
N GLU A 74 -16.65 3.12 -12.62
CA GLU A 74 -16.97 2.02 -11.72
C GLU A 74 -17.02 0.72 -12.51
N GLY A 75 -16.26 -0.29 -12.10
CA GLY A 75 -16.31 -1.62 -12.71
C GLY A 75 -16.65 -2.66 -11.68
N VAL A 76 -17.46 -3.65 -12.07
CA VAL A 76 -17.50 -4.90 -11.34
C VAL A 76 -16.21 -5.66 -11.71
N LEU A 77 -15.50 -6.17 -10.70
CA LEU A 77 -14.37 -7.08 -10.84
C LEU A 77 -14.78 -8.39 -10.17
N SER A 78 -15.15 -9.39 -10.96
CA SER A 78 -15.29 -10.75 -10.46
C SER A 78 -14.41 -11.66 -11.31
N SER A 79 -13.37 -12.21 -10.69
CA SER A 79 -12.55 -13.24 -11.30
C SER A 79 -12.12 -14.26 -10.27
N GLY A 80 -12.06 -15.54 -10.65
CA GLY A 80 -11.46 -16.58 -9.81
C GLY A 80 -9.98 -16.32 -9.48
N ARG A 81 -9.28 -15.50 -10.28
CA ARG A 81 -7.89 -15.09 -10.07
C ARG A 81 -7.76 -13.90 -9.13
N ILE A 82 -8.85 -13.17 -8.88
CA ILE A 82 -8.91 -12.10 -7.88
C ILE A 82 -9.47 -12.72 -6.61
N THR A 83 -8.57 -13.12 -5.71
CA THR A 83 -8.96 -13.76 -4.45
C THR A 83 -9.26 -12.71 -3.38
N GLU A 84 -10.21 -13.02 -2.47
CA GLU A 84 -10.51 -12.17 -1.31
C GLU A 84 -9.25 -11.92 -0.47
N ALA A 85 -8.41 -12.94 -0.32
CA ALA A 85 -7.15 -12.82 0.41
C ALA A 85 -6.20 -11.80 -0.24
N ASP A 86 -6.14 -11.72 -1.58
CA ASP A 86 -5.29 -10.74 -2.24
C ASP A 86 -5.81 -9.30 -2.09
N ILE A 87 -7.14 -9.13 -2.05
CA ILE A 87 -7.76 -7.82 -1.83
C ILE A 87 -7.50 -7.34 -0.39
N ILE A 88 -7.69 -8.21 0.61
CA ILE A 88 -7.43 -7.88 2.02
C ILE A 88 -5.94 -7.59 2.25
N ASP A 89 -5.05 -8.27 1.52
CA ASP A 89 -3.60 -8.04 1.55
C ASP A 89 -3.18 -6.74 0.82
N GLY A 90 -4.12 -5.93 0.34
CA GLY A 90 -3.86 -4.65 -0.33
C GLY A 90 -3.12 -4.78 -1.68
N ARG A 91 -3.07 -5.99 -2.28
CA ARG A 91 -2.28 -6.24 -3.50
C ARG A 91 -2.78 -5.48 -4.73
N TYR A 92 -4.03 -5.04 -4.69
CA TYR A 92 -4.67 -4.26 -5.73
C TYR A 92 -4.64 -2.75 -5.46
N ASP A 93 -4.13 -2.30 -4.31
CA ASP A 93 -4.06 -0.88 -3.96
C ASP A 93 -3.17 -0.13 -4.96
N ASN A 94 -3.73 0.87 -5.63
CA ASN A 94 -3.08 1.60 -6.73
C ASN A 94 -2.58 0.70 -7.89
N ALA A 95 -3.11 -0.50 -8.05
CA ALA A 95 -2.73 -1.37 -9.17
C ALA A 95 -3.06 -0.68 -10.50
N ALA A 96 -2.10 -0.67 -11.43
CA ALA A 96 -2.25 0.03 -12.70
C ALA A 96 -3.27 -0.69 -13.59
N VAL A 97 -4.19 0.06 -14.19
CA VAL A 97 -5.21 -0.48 -15.08
C VAL A 97 -5.11 0.18 -16.45
N GLU A 98 -5.10 -0.64 -17.49
CA GLU A 98 -5.21 -0.23 -18.89
C GLU A 98 -6.49 -0.81 -19.48
N VAL A 99 -7.30 0.04 -20.12
CA VAL A 99 -8.52 -0.36 -20.82
C VAL A 99 -8.29 -0.19 -22.31
N TRP A 100 -8.49 -1.25 -23.07
CA TRP A 100 -8.24 -1.35 -24.50
C TRP A 100 -9.55 -1.59 -25.24
N ARG A 101 -9.71 -0.94 -26.40
CA ARG A 101 -10.68 -1.34 -27.41
C ARG A 101 -9.94 -2.15 -28.47
N VAL A 102 -10.38 -3.38 -28.71
CA VAL A 102 -9.64 -4.36 -29.52
C VAL A 102 -10.59 -4.94 -30.58
N ASN A 103 -10.10 -5.13 -31.80
CA ASN A 103 -10.76 -6.00 -32.75
C ASN A 103 -10.42 -7.46 -32.40
N TRP A 104 -11.40 -8.24 -31.94
CA TRP A 104 -11.16 -9.63 -31.55
C TRP A 104 -10.76 -10.52 -32.73
N SER A 105 -11.16 -10.18 -33.97
CA SER A 105 -10.76 -10.93 -35.17
C SER A 105 -9.34 -10.59 -35.63
N ALA A 106 -8.81 -9.44 -35.21
CA ALA A 106 -7.45 -8.99 -35.52
C ALA A 106 -6.87 -8.15 -34.36
N PRO A 107 -6.37 -8.76 -33.25
CA PRO A 107 -5.94 -8.03 -32.05
C PRO A 107 -4.80 -7.01 -32.23
N ALA A 108 -4.13 -7.01 -33.39
CA ALA A 108 -3.22 -5.95 -33.80
C ALA A 108 -3.93 -4.60 -33.98
N GLN A 109 -5.21 -4.62 -34.38
CA GLN A 109 -6.08 -3.45 -34.48
C GLN A 109 -6.68 -3.15 -33.10
N ARG A 110 -5.96 -2.37 -32.30
CA ARG A 110 -6.36 -1.98 -30.95
C ARG A 110 -5.94 -0.56 -30.62
N VAL A 111 -6.64 0.05 -29.68
CA VAL A 111 -6.28 1.35 -29.12
C VAL A 111 -6.44 1.34 -27.61
N LEU A 112 -5.47 1.95 -26.93
CA LEU A 112 -5.56 2.19 -25.49
C LEU A 112 -6.61 3.27 -25.25
N MET A 113 -7.71 2.91 -24.59
CA MET A 113 -8.84 3.78 -24.30
C MET A 113 -8.68 4.53 -22.98
N ARG A 114 -8.07 3.92 -21.97
CA ARG A 114 -7.78 4.62 -20.70
C ARG A 114 -6.62 3.97 -19.97
N ARG A 115 -5.91 4.78 -19.19
CA ARG A 115 -4.97 4.33 -18.17
C ARG A 115 -5.36 4.99 -16.85
N GLY A 116 -5.30 4.23 -15.77
CA GLY A 116 -5.65 4.67 -14.43
C GLY A 116 -5.08 3.72 -13.39
N ALA A 117 -5.58 3.82 -12.18
CA ALA A 117 -5.24 2.91 -11.08
C ALA A 117 -6.51 2.44 -10.37
N ILE A 118 -6.45 1.27 -9.74
CA ILE A 118 -7.50 0.82 -8.84
C ILE A 118 -7.50 1.74 -7.61
N GLY A 119 -8.66 2.34 -7.35
CA GLY A 119 -8.97 3.13 -6.16
C GLY A 119 -9.66 2.27 -5.11
N GLU A 120 -10.87 2.67 -4.70
CA GLU A 120 -11.64 1.91 -3.71
C GLU A 120 -12.13 0.56 -4.28
N VAL A 121 -11.89 -0.52 -3.54
CA VAL A 121 -12.48 -1.84 -3.82
C VAL A 121 -13.55 -2.13 -2.78
N ARG A 122 -14.82 -2.11 -3.20
CA ARG A 122 -15.98 -2.43 -2.37
C ARG A 122 -16.38 -3.89 -2.54
N ARG A 123 -16.66 -4.54 -1.42
CA ARG A 123 -17.19 -5.90 -1.39
C ARG A 123 -18.70 -5.91 -1.62
N GLY A 124 -19.14 -6.54 -2.71
CA GLY A 124 -20.53 -6.97 -2.89
C GLY A 124 -20.76 -8.38 -2.36
N GLN A 125 -22.00 -8.88 -2.45
CA GLN A 125 -22.32 -10.25 -2.00
C GLN A 125 -21.78 -11.35 -2.92
N VAL A 126 -21.61 -11.06 -4.21
CA VAL A 126 -21.22 -12.04 -5.24
C VAL A 126 -19.99 -11.59 -6.04
N ALA A 127 -19.68 -10.30 -6.04
CA ALA A 127 -18.58 -9.71 -6.79
C ALA A 127 -17.96 -8.54 -6.02
N PHE A 128 -16.73 -8.18 -6.38
CA PHE A 128 -16.09 -6.95 -5.93
C PHE A 128 -16.38 -5.85 -6.94
N ASN A 129 -16.53 -4.62 -6.46
CA ASN A 129 -16.62 -3.43 -7.31
C ASN A 129 -15.35 -2.63 -7.09
N ALA A 130 -14.59 -2.38 -8.14
CA ALA A 130 -13.42 -1.52 -8.06
C ALA A 130 -13.68 -0.22 -8.82
N GLU A 131 -13.38 0.87 -8.13
CA GLU A 131 -13.28 2.18 -8.74
C GLU A 131 -11.96 2.26 -9.53
N MET A 132 -12.05 2.65 -10.79
CA MET A 132 -10.87 3.04 -11.57
C MET A 132 -10.69 4.55 -11.46
N ARG A 133 -9.64 4.96 -10.76
CA ARG A 133 -9.26 6.37 -10.65
C ARG A 133 -8.43 6.81 -11.83
N SER A 134 -8.67 8.03 -12.28
CA SER A 134 -7.86 8.66 -13.30
C SER A 134 -6.44 8.97 -12.82
N LEU A 135 -5.52 9.23 -13.75
CA LEU A 135 -4.15 9.65 -13.42
C LEU A 135 -4.12 11.00 -12.67
N ALA A 136 -5.18 11.82 -12.77
CA ALA A 136 -5.27 13.10 -12.08
C ALA A 136 -5.34 12.96 -10.56
N HIS A 137 -5.80 11.81 -10.05
CA HIS A 137 -5.83 11.54 -8.60
C HIS A 137 -4.44 11.66 -7.94
N MET A 138 -3.36 11.39 -8.67
CA MET A 138 -1.99 11.58 -8.16
C MET A 138 -1.65 13.06 -7.91
N LEU A 139 -2.30 13.99 -8.63
CA LEU A 139 -2.06 15.43 -8.50
C LEU A 139 -2.82 16.06 -7.33
N ASP A 140 -3.90 15.41 -6.88
CA ASP A 140 -4.74 15.88 -5.78
C ASP A 140 -4.24 15.42 -4.40
N GLN A 141 -3.07 14.77 -4.35
CA GLN A 141 -2.46 14.35 -3.10
C GLN A 141 -1.80 15.54 -2.40
N ALA A 142 -2.16 15.73 -1.13
CA ALA A 142 -1.45 16.67 -0.26
C ALA A 142 0.03 16.29 -0.20
N SER A 143 0.87 17.11 -0.82
CA SER A 143 2.31 16.90 -0.89
C SER A 143 3.04 17.99 -0.12
N GLY A 144 4.15 17.61 0.51
CA GLY A 144 4.93 18.52 1.34
C GLY A 144 5.16 17.95 2.74
N ARG A 145 5.68 18.81 3.62
CA ARG A 145 6.01 18.44 5.00
C ARG A 145 5.31 19.41 5.94
N THR A 146 4.80 18.86 7.03
CA THR A 146 4.28 19.66 8.13
C THR A 146 5.38 19.84 9.18
N TYR A 147 5.47 21.05 9.73
CA TYR A 147 6.27 21.29 10.92
C TYR A 147 5.59 20.64 12.12
N GLN A 148 6.20 19.59 12.65
CA GLN A 148 5.67 18.82 13.77
C GLN A 148 6.80 18.34 14.69
N TYR A 149 6.45 18.03 15.93
CA TYR A 149 7.41 17.56 16.95
C TYR A 149 8.06 16.22 16.55
N ALA A 150 7.25 15.27 16.07
CA ALA A 150 7.69 13.92 15.72
C ALA A 150 8.41 13.85 14.36
N CYS A 151 9.31 12.87 14.21
CA CYS A 151 9.96 12.59 12.93
C CYS A 151 8.94 12.17 11.86
N ASP A 152 9.00 12.78 10.68
CA ASP A 152 8.17 12.42 9.52
C ASP A 152 8.86 11.43 8.55
N ALA A 153 10.06 10.94 8.88
CA ALA A 153 10.78 9.96 8.08
C ALA A 153 10.36 8.52 8.39
N ALA A 154 10.30 7.66 7.38
CA ALA A 154 10.19 6.22 7.59
C ALA A 154 11.54 5.69 8.10
N LEU A 155 11.50 4.73 9.04
CA LEU A 155 12.73 4.20 9.63
C LEU A 155 13.53 3.48 8.53
N GLY A 156 14.81 3.86 8.37
CA GLY A 156 15.68 3.29 7.33
C GLY A 156 15.47 3.85 5.92
N ASP A 157 14.56 4.82 5.72
CA ASP A 157 14.42 5.49 4.42
C ASP A 157 15.63 6.37 4.07
N ALA A 158 15.66 6.94 2.86
CA ALA A 158 16.76 7.79 2.40
C ALA A 158 16.98 9.06 3.26
N ARG A 159 15.96 9.51 4.00
CA ARG A 159 16.04 10.67 4.89
C ARG A 159 16.55 10.30 6.28
N CYS A 160 16.21 9.10 6.75
CA CYS A 160 16.56 8.52 8.04
C CYS A 160 17.94 7.85 8.00
N LYS A 161 18.22 6.97 7.03
CA LYS A 161 19.52 6.32 6.79
C LYS A 161 19.99 5.33 7.87
N VAL A 162 19.14 4.95 8.84
CA VAL A 162 19.48 3.87 9.78
C VAL A 162 19.64 2.55 9.03
N ALA A 163 20.75 1.85 9.25
CA ALA A 163 20.97 0.51 8.69
C ALA A 163 20.25 -0.55 9.54
N LEU A 164 19.08 -0.98 9.09
CA LEU A 164 18.22 -1.95 9.82
C LEU A 164 18.65 -3.40 9.68
N SER A 165 19.67 -3.68 8.86
CA SER A 165 20.26 -5.02 8.74
C SER A 165 21.20 -5.37 9.89
N ALA A 166 21.52 -4.40 10.77
CA ALA A 166 22.37 -4.66 11.92
C ALA A 166 21.67 -5.63 12.91
N PRO A 167 22.40 -6.60 13.52
CA PRO A 167 21.81 -7.57 14.44
C PRO A 167 21.11 -6.95 15.65
N GLU A 168 21.51 -5.76 16.10
CA GLU A 168 20.79 -5.08 17.19
C GLU A 168 19.38 -4.62 16.79
N PHE A 169 19.09 -4.44 15.49
CA PHE A 169 17.80 -3.98 15.00
C PHE A 169 16.99 -5.09 14.32
N ASN A 170 17.55 -6.30 14.20
CA ASN A 170 16.93 -7.41 13.50
C ASN A 170 16.85 -8.65 14.41
N GLY A 171 15.64 -9.18 14.58
CA GLY A 171 15.38 -10.41 15.30
C GLY A 171 14.73 -11.46 14.41
N ALA A 172 14.81 -12.71 14.83
CA ALA A 172 14.05 -13.82 14.26
C ALA A 172 13.38 -14.62 15.38
N GLY A 173 12.19 -15.13 15.11
CA GLY A 173 11.41 -15.85 16.10
C GLY A 173 10.38 -16.78 15.47
N ALA A 174 9.71 -17.53 16.33
CA ALA A 174 8.59 -18.37 15.96
C ALA A 174 7.46 -18.27 16.99
N VAL A 175 6.23 -18.43 16.52
CA VAL A 175 5.04 -18.46 17.37
C VAL A 175 5.06 -19.72 18.24
N THR A 176 4.97 -19.55 19.56
CA THR A 176 4.91 -20.67 20.52
C THR A 176 3.48 -20.96 20.97
N SER A 177 2.67 -19.93 21.17
CA SER A 177 1.23 -20.06 21.39
C SER A 177 0.48 -18.82 20.94
N VAL A 178 -0.75 -19.02 20.45
CA VAL A 178 -1.65 -17.93 20.03
C VAL A 178 -2.48 -17.49 21.23
N LEU A 179 -2.50 -16.20 21.52
CA LEU A 179 -3.28 -15.61 22.62
C LEU A 179 -4.62 -15.06 22.12
N ARG A 180 -4.60 -14.49 20.91
CA ARG A 180 -5.73 -13.88 20.18
C ARG A 180 -5.37 -13.75 18.70
N ASP A 181 -6.33 -13.33 17.88
CA ASP A 181 -6.16 -13.09 16.42
C ASP A 181 -4.93 -12.25 16.05
N ARG A 182 -4.58 -11.26 16.87
CA ARG A 182 -3.45 -10.32 16.69
C ARG A 182 -2.32 -10.49 17.69
N GLY A 183 -2.38 -11.49 18.57
CA GLY A 183 -1.46 -11.57 19.71
C GLY A 183 -0.99 -12.98 19.97
N PHE A 184 0.31 -13.14 20.18
CA PHE A 184 0.93 -14.45 20.37
C PHE A 184 2.19 -14.37 21.23
N ASN A 185 2.56 -15.49 21.83
CA ASN A 185 3.86 -15.67 22.46
C ASN A 185 4.89 -16.11 21.41
N ALA A 186 6.12 -15.64 21.57
CA ALA A 186 7.20 -15.88 20.63
C ALA A 186 8.46 -16.43 21.32
N SER A 187 9.24 -17.20 20.57
CA SER A 187 10.63 -17.56 20.91
C SER A 187 11.62 -16.71 20.10
N GLY A 188 12.92 -16.84 20.39
CA GLY A 188 14.00 -16.21 19.60
C GLY A 188 14.30 -14.74 19.95
N LEU A 189 13.38 -14.04 20.61
CA LEU A 189 13.54 -12.61 20.95
C LEU A 189 14.05 -12.36 22.38
N GLY A 190 14.48 -13.40 23.10
CA GLY A 190 14.89 -13.30 24.51
C GLY A 190 16.10 -12.40 24.78
N ALA A 191 16.93 -12.11 23.76
CA ALA A 191 18.07 -11.21 23.89
C ALA A 191 17.67 -9.71 23.90
N PHE A 192 16.49 -9.37 23.38
CA PHE A 192 16.06 -7.97 23.25
C PHE A 192 15.33 -7.50 24.50
N ALA A 193 15.42 -6.19 24.79
CA ALA A 193 14.64 -5.57 25.86
C ALA A 193 13.15 -5.54 25.51
N GLY A 194 12.27 -5.53 26.52
CA GLY A 194 10.85 -5.25 26.30
C GLY A 194 10.69 -3.88 25.61
N GLY A 195 9.74 -3.78 24.69
CA GLY A 195 9.50 -2.58 23.88
C GLY A 195 10.48 -2.36 22.72
N TRP A 196 11.53 -3.19 22.57
CA TRP A 196 12.52 -3.00 21.51
C TRP A 196 11.93 -3.07 20.09
N PHE A 197 10.84 -3.78 19.90
CA PHE A 197 10.16 -3.92 18.61
C PHE A 197 8.80 -3.19 18.57
N ASP A 198 8.48 -2.33 19.55
CA ASP A 198 7.28 -1.49 19.51
C ASP A 198 7.34 -0.55 18.31
N HIS A 199 6.25 -0.47 17.56
CA HIS A 199 6.15 0.24 16.27
C HIS A 199 7.13 -0.30 15.21
N GLY A 200 7.51 -1.57 15.35
CA GLY A 200 8.36 -2.30 14.41
C GLY A 200 7.55 -3.01 13.33
N VAL A 201 8.26 -3.66 12.43
CA VAL A 201 7.64 -4.45 11.36
C VAL A 201 8.12 -5.89 11.46
N LEU A 202 7.16 -6.81 11.49
CA LEU A 202 7.38 -8.24 11.42
C LEU A 202 7.13 -8.70 9.98
N THR A 203 8.01 -9.53 9.44
CA THR A 203 7.81 -10.22 8.16
C THR A 203 7.71 -11.72 8.41
N TRP A 204 6.61 -12.34 8.00
CA TRP A 204 6.42 -13.78 8.11
C TRP A 204 7.34 -14.52 7.13
N THR A 205 8.07 -15.52 7.62
CA THR A 205 8.98 -16.33 6.80
C THR A 205 8.47 -17.74 6.54
N SER A 206 7.42 -18.17 7.25
CA SER A 206 6.77 -19.46 7.02
C SER A 206 5.26 -19.40 7.29
N GLY A 207 4.57 -20.50 6.98
CA GLY A 207 3.12 -20.61 7.09
C GLY A 207 2.36 -19.89 5.97
N PRO A 208 1.02 -19.83 6.05
CA PRO A 208 0.19 -19.23 5.00
C PRO A 208 0.44 -17.74 4.76
N ASN A 209 0.97 -17.02 5.76
CA ASN A 209 1.31 -15.60 5.65
C ASN A 209 2.73 -15.34 5.14
N ALA A 210 3.51 -16.36 4.76
CA ALA A 210 4.90 -16.18 4.33
C ALA A 210 5.03 -15.07 3.26
N GLY A 211 5.98 -14.15 3.49
CA GLY A 211 6.21 -12.97 2.66
C GLY A 211 5.40 -11.73 3.05
N ARG A 212 4.36 -11.86 3.89
CA ARG A 212 3.56 -10.72 4.35
C ARG A 212 4.18 -10.01 5.55
N GLN A 213 3.90 -8.72 5.63
CA GLN A 213 4.34 -7.86 6.72
C GLN A 213 3.20 -7.54 7.69
N ALA A 214 3.53 -7.30 8.95
CA ALA A 214 2.59 -6.83 9.96
C ALA A 214 3.29 -5.84 10.90
N GLU A 215 2.59 -4.76 11.24
CA GLU A 215 3.07 -3.79 12.21
C GLU A 215 2.92 -4.31 13.64
N VAL A 216 3.92 -4.08 14.46
CA VAL A 216 3.97 -4.49 15.85
C VAL A 216 3.58 -3.32 16.74
N THR A 217 2.48 -3.45 17.46
CA THR A 217 2.02 -2.43 18.42
C THR A 217 2.73 -2.59 19.76
N LEU A 218 2.99 -3.83 20.19
CA LEU A 218 3.59 -4.11 21.49
C LEU A 218 4.49 -5.34 21.46
N HIS A 219 5.68 -5.19 22.02
CA HIS A 219 6.66 -6.23 22.35
C HIS A 219 6.79 -6.34 23.87
N GLY A 220 6.01 -7.25 24.46
CA GLY A 220 6.04 -7.54 25.88
C GLY A 220 7.14 -8.54 26.23
N LYS A 221 7.84 -8.30 27.35
CA LYS A 221 8.79 -9.25 27.92
C LYS A 221 8.63 -9.35 29.44
N SER A 222 8.39 -10.56 29.93
CA SER A 222 8.30 -10.86 31.37
C SER A 222 9.14 -12.10 31.69
N GLY A 223 10.32 -11.88 32.29
CA GLY A 223 11.31 -12.95 32.46
C GLY A 223 11.78 -13.48 31.11
N SER A 224 11.61 -14.78 30.88
CA SER A 224 11.90 -15.45 29.60
C SER A 224 10.72 -15.44 28.62
N ALA A 225 9.52 -15.06 29.06
CA ALA A 225 8.34 -15.03 28.21
C ALA A 225 8.33 -13.75 27.36
N VAL A 226 8.16 -13.91 26.04
CA VAL A 226 8.00 -12.83 25.08
C VAL A 226 6.63 -12.92 24.43
N SER A 227 5.93 -11.78 24.34
CA SER A 227 4.66 -11.65 23.65
C SER A 227 4.72 -10.51 22.62
N LEU A 228 4.04 -10.72 21.50
CA LEU A 228 3.85 -9.71 20.46
C LEU A 228 2.36 -9.44 20.27
N SER A 229 2.01 -8.17 20.04
CA SER A 229 0.69 -7.76 19.56
C SER A 229 0.85 -6.96 18.28
N LEU A 230 0.13 -7.37 17.25
CA LEU A 230 0.10 -6.73 15.94
C LEU A 230 -0.98 -5.63 15.90
N LEU A 231 -0.77 -4.64 15.03
CA LEU A 231 -1.75 -3.57 14.81
C LEU A 231 -3.02 -4.13 14.18
N GLU A 232 -2.89 -4.95 13.16
CA GLU A 232 -4.00 -5.56 12.42
C GLU A 232 -3.93 -7.09 12.46
N ALA A 233 -5.07 -7.74 12.21
CA ALA A 233 -5.15 -9.19 12.10
C ALA A 233 -4.50 -9.62 10.78
N PRO A 234 -3.55 -10.57 10.80
CA PRO A 234 -3.00 -11.09 9.54
C PRO A 234 -4.10 -11.73 8.68
N VAL A 235 -3.90 -11.67 7.37
CA VAL A 235 -4.85 -12.19 6.36
C VAL A 235 -5.25 -13.64 6.65
N TYR A 236 -4.29 -14.50 7.02
CA TYR A 236 -4.56 -15.85 7.51
C TYR A 236 -4.29 -15.99 8.99
N ALA A 237 -5.02 -16.90 9.64
CA ALA A 237 -4.86 -17.19 11.06
C ALA A 237 -3.41 -17.55 11.43
N ILE A 238 -2.95 -17.01 12.55
CA ILE A 238 -1.66 -17.33 13.15
C ILE A 238 -1.75 -18.73 13.77
N ALA A 239 -0.70 -19.54 13.61
CA ALA A 239 -0.58 -20.84 14.26
C ALA A 239 0.82 -21.04 14.87
N THR A 240 0.91 -21.91 15.86
CA THR A 240 2.18 -22.31 16.48
C THR A 240 3.14 -22.86 15.42
N GLY A 241 4.41 -22.46 15.50
CA GLY A 241 5.46 -22.85 14.56
C GLY A 241 5.61 -21.91 13.35
N HIS A 242 4.69 -20.96 13.13
CA HIS A 242 4.91 -19.91 12.14
C HIS A 242 6.14 -19.07 12.52
N ALA A 243 7.07 -18.94 11.59
CA ALA A 243 8.33 -18.25 11.76
C ALA A 243 8.27 -16.86 11.14
N PHE A 244 9.08 -15.95 11.67
CA PHE A 244 9.14 -14.57 11.23
C PHE A 244 10.51 -13.94 11.50
N THR A 245 10.80 -12.86 10.76
CA THR A 245 11.81 -11.86 11.13
C THR A 245 11.12 -10.60 11.61
N ILE A 246 11.78 -9.82 12.46
CA ILE A 246 11.24 -8.60 13.05
C ILE A 246 12.30 -7.52 13.09
N VAL A 247 11.93 -6.31 12.71
CA VAL A 247 12.81 -5.14 12.70
C VAL A 247 12.39 -4.18 13.81
N ALA A 248 13.39 -3.62 14.50
CA ALA A 248 13.19 -2.68 15.60
C ALA A 248 12.33 -1.49 15.17
N GLY A 249 11.39 -1.09 16.03
CA GLY A 249 10.48 0.01 15.71
C GLY A 249 10.97 1.38 16.16
N CYS A 250 10.31 2.41 15.65
CA CYS A 250 10.62 3.81 15.92
C CYS A 250 9.33 4.57 16.22
N ASP A 251 9.22 5.07 17.45
CA ASP A 251 8.14 5.93 17.96
C ASP A 251 8.18 7.37 17.41
N LYS A 252 9.12 7.65 16.50
CA LYS A 252 9.37 8.95 15.87
C LYS A 252 9.80 10.05 16.85
N GLN A 253 10.20 9.72 18.08
CA GLN A 253 10.65 10.69 19.07
C GLN A 253 12.14 11.02 18.95
N HIS A 254 12.49 12.25 19.31
CA HIS A 254 13.86 12.75 19.34
C HIS A 254 14.76 11.89 20.26
N ALA A 255 14.27 11.57 21.46
CA ALA A 255 15.00 10.77 22.45
C ALA A 255 15.35 9.37 21.91
N THR A 256 14.38 8.67 21.33
CA THR A 256 14.56 7.34 20.74
C THR A 256 15.52 7.40 19.55
N CYS A 257 15.43 8.42 18.70
CA CYS A 257 16.35 8.60 17.57
C CYS A 257 17.81 8.73 18.03
N PHE A 258 18.05 9.43 19.14
CA PHE A 258 19.36 9.57 19.75
C PHE A 258 19.81 8.29 20.47
N GLN A 259 19.01 7.78 21.40
CA GLN A 259 19.41 6.71 22.32
C GLN A 259 19.45 5.33 21.66
N LYS A 260 18.43 4.98 20.87
CA LYS A 260 18.29 3.64 20.27
C LYS A 260 19.06 3.53 18.96
N PHE A 261 19.02 4.58 18.14
CA PHE A 261 19.54 4.55 16.77
C PHE A 261 20.81 5.37 16.57
N SER A 262 21.23 6.20 17.54
CA SER A 262 22.38 7.11 17.41
C SER A 262 22.35 7.96 16.13
N ASN A 263 21.14 8.38 15.70
CA ASN A 263 20.91 8.91 14.36
C ASN A 263 20.29 10.31 14.36
N ILE A 264 20.58 11.10 15.39
CA ILE A 264 19.94 12.41 15.57
C ILE A 264 20.21 13.39 14.43
N VAL A 265 21.37 13.27 13.76
CA VAL A 265 21.74 14.11 12.60
C VAL A 265 20.75 13.96 11.43
N ASN A 266 20.06 12.83 11.33
CA ASN A 266 19.06 12.57 10.30
C ASN A 266 17.62 12.66 10.82
N PHE A 267 17.41 13.17 12.05
CA PHE A 267 16.07 13.44 12.57
C PHE A 267 15.37 14.50 11.72
N ARG A 268 14.09 14.27 11.41
CA ARG A 268 13.31 15.13 10.51
C ARG A 268 12.14 15.84 11.18
N GLY A 269 11.92 15.59 12.47
CA GLY A 269 10.97 16.37 13.27
C GLY A 269 11.58 17.68 13.75
N PHE A 270 10.76 18.46 14.45
CA PHE A 270 11.13 19.76 14.97
C PHE A 270 10.74 19.84 16.46
N PRO A 271 11.59 19.34 17.36
CA PRO A 271 11.23 19.16 18.77
C PRO A 271 11.10 20.49 19.51
N ASP A 272 11.82 21.51 19.06
CA ASP A 272 11.90 22.82 19.72
C ASP A 272 10.90 23.83 19.16
N ILE A 273 9.94 23.42 18.32
CA ILE A 273 8.93 24.35 17.80
C ILE A 273 8.08 24.88 18.95
N PRO A 274 8.08 26.19 19.20
CA PRO A 274 7.25 26.76 20.25
C PRO A 274 5.77 26.59 19.91
N GLY A 275 4.97 26.22 20.92
CA GLY A 275 3.52 26.17 20.78
C GLY A 275 2.89 27.56 20.58
N GLN A 276 1.61 27.58 20.19
CA GLN A 276 0.85 28.82 19.95
C GLN A 276 0.86 29.78 21.15
N ASP A 277 0.89 29.24 22.37
CA ASP A 277 0.96 30.04 23.61
C ASP A 277 2.22 30.90 23.68
N THR A 278 3.34 30.44 23.11
CA THR A 278 4.58 31.21 23.07
C THR A 278 4.46 32.39 22.10
N VAL A 279 3.75 32.20 20.99
CA VAL A 279 3.52 33.25 19.98
C VAL A 279 2.65 34.39 20.53
N LEU A 280 1.67 34.04 21.37
CA LEU A 280 0.76 35.01 22.00
C LEU A 280 1.32 35.64 23.28
N ARG A 281 2.46 35.15 23.78
CA ARG A 281 3.08 35.63 25.03
C ARG A 281 3.74 36.99 24.79
N TYR A 282 3.48 37.93 25.69
CA TYR A 282 4.25 39.18 25.79
C TYR A 282 5.28 39.08 26.90
N ALA A 283 6.42 39.74 26.72
CA ALA A 283 7.49 39.76 27.70
C ALA A 283 7.03 40.48 28.99
N ARG A 284 7.24 39.84 30.14
CA ARG A 284 6.98 40.41 31.47
C ARG A 284 8.31 40.60 32.20
N LYS A 285 8.48 41.74 32.88
CA LYS A 285 9.65 41.97 33.75
C LYS A 285 9.72 40.97 34.91
N SER A 286 8.57 40.52 35.39
CA SER A 286 8.46 39.43 36.36
C SER A 286 8.45 38.08 35.62
N GLY A 287 9.61 37.44 35.50
CA GLY A 287 9.77 36.14 34.86
C GLY A 287 11.24 35.73 34.74
N LEU A 288 11.49 34.44 34.53
CA LEU A 288 12.81 33.92 34.19
C LEU A 288 13.09 34.29 32.72
N ASN A 289 13.88 35.34 32.53
CA ASN A 289 14.31 35.88 31.23
C ASN A 289 15.83 35.71 31.10
N ASP A 290 16.33 34.50 31.35
CA ASP A 290 17.75 34.17 31.47
C ASP A 290 18.33 33.44 30.24
N GLY A 291 17.49 33.16 29.23
CA GLY A 291 17.90 32.56 27.97
C GLY A 291 18.08 31.03 28.00
N GLN A 292 17.56 30.35 29.01
CA GLN A 292 17.51 28.88 29.03
C GLN A 292 16.52 28.32 27.99
N PRO A 293 16.67 27.05 27.57
CA PRO A 293 15.66 26.37 26.76
C PRO A 293 14.27 26.48 27.39
N LEU A 294 13.26 26.74 26.56
CA LEU A 294 11.85 26.86 26.98
C LEU A 294 11.23 25.52 27.37
#